data_AF-A0A659Y0T8-F1
#
_entry.id   AF-A0A659Y0T8-F1
#
_cell.length_a   1.000
_cell.length_b   1.000
_cell.length_c   1.000
_cell.angle_alpha   90.00
_cell.angle_beta   90.00
_cell.angle_gamma   90.00
#
_symmetry.space_group_name_H-M   'P 1'
#
loop_
_entity.id
_entity.type
_entity.pdbx_description
1 polymer ?
#
loop_
_entity_poly.entity_id
_entity_poly.type
_entity_poly.pdbx_seq_one_letter_code
_entity_poly.pdbx_strand_id
1 'polypeptide(L)' 'MISAEEVARVLNFRCRRSFDDKRANLEAEGFPKKLPGLNGWSRPAIMRWLESNGGSAASNDDKPATGPTPLERRFA' A
#
# COMPACT_ATOMS: atom_id res chain seq x y z
N MET A 1 0.40 -15.17 -10.36
CA MET A 1 0.25 -13.70 -10.53
C MET A 1 -0.64 -13.16 -9.42
N ILE A 2 -0.45 -11.91 -9.01
CA ILE A 2 -1.29 -11.26 -8.00
C ILE A 2 -1.99 -10.03 -8.57
N SER A 3 -3.27 -9.88 -8.22
CA SER A 3 -4.12 -8.77 -8.63
C SER A 3 -3.80 -7.51 -7.82
N ALA A 4 -4.28 -6.34 -8.26
CA ALA A 4 -4.08 -5.07 -7.55
C ALA A 4 -4.58 -5.11 -6.09
N GLU A 5 -5.67 -5.84 -5.83
CA GLU A 5 -6.20 -6.06 -4.48
C GLU A 5 -5.25 -6.86 -3.61
N GLU A 6 -4.68 -7.94 -4.15
CA GLU A 6 -3.71 -8.76 -3.43
C GLU A 6 -2.39 -8.03 -3.21
N VAL A 7 -1.95 -7.24 -4.19
CA VAL A 7 -0.80 -6.34 -4.04
C VAL A 7 -1.05 -5.33 -2.92
N ALA A 8 -2.23 -4.73 -2.88
CA ALA A 8 -2.61 -3.81 -1.81
C ALA A 8 -2.52 -4.49 -0.44
N ARG A 9 -3.00 -5.73 -0.29
CA ARG A 9 -2.87 -6.49 0.97
C ARG A 9 -1.42 -6.81 1.34
N VAL A 10 -0.60 -7.23 0.36
CA VAL A 10 0.82 -7.53 0.59
C VAL A 10 1.59 -6.29 1.05
N LEU A 11 1.24 -5.12 0.51
CA LEU A 11 1.82 -3.83 0.86
C LEU A 11 1.11 -3.15 2.05
N ASN A 12 0.17 -3.84 2.70
CA ASN A 12 -0.62 -3.34 3.83
C ASN A 12 -1.42 -2.04 3.55
N PHE A 13 -1.85 -1.84 2.30
CA PHE A 13 -2.80 -0.80 1.95
C PHE A 13 -4.22 -1.21 2.37
N ARG A 14 -4.97 -0.23 2.86
CA ARG A 14 -6.37 -0.40 3.29
C ARG A 14 -7.26 -0.95 2.18
N CYS A 15 -7.07 -0.46 0.94
CA CYS A 15 -7.87 -0.83 -0.22
C CYS A 15 -7.06 -0.73 -1.51
N ARG A 16 -7.55 -1.38 -2.57
CA ARG A 16 -7.04 -1.24 -3.95
C ARG A 16 -6.88 0.22 -4.39
N ARG A 17 -7.83 1.08 -4.01
CA ARG A 17 -7.84 2.49 -4.44
C ARG A 17 -6.70 3.29 -3.83
N SER A 18 -6.37 3.05 -2.56
CA SER A 18 -5.20 3.64 -1.89
C SER A 18 -3.90 3.19 -2.53
N PHE A 19 -3.81 1.91 -2.93
CA PHE A 19 -2.68 1.41 -3.70
C PHE A 19 -2.57 2.11 -5.07
N ASP A 20 -3.68 2.28 -5.80
CA ASP A 20 -3.65 2.90 -7.14
C ASP A 20 -3.21 4.37 -7.09
N ASP A 21 -3.64 5.11 -6.07
CA ASP A 21 -3.23 6.50 -5.81
C ASP A 21 -1.72 6.61 -5.53
N LYS A 22 -1.20 5.69 -4.71
CA LYS A 22 0.24 5.61 -4.37
C LYS A 22 1.09 4.93 -5.43
N ARG A 23 0.46 4.26 -6.41
CA ARG A 23 1.16 3.44 -7.42
C ARG A 23 2.16 4.26 -8.20
N ALA A 24 1.80 5.47 -8.61
CA ALA A 24 2.69 6.34 -9.35
C ALA A 24 3.97 6.69 -8.57
N ASN A 25 3.85 6.88 -7.24
CA ASN A 25 5.00 7.12 -6.37
C ASN A 25 5.87 5.87 -6.24
N LEU A 26 5.23 4.71 -6.00
CA LEU A 26 5.93 3.42 -5.91
C LEU A 26 6.67 3.12 -7.23
N GLU A 27 6.05 3.39 -8.39
CA GLU A 27 6.68 3.23 -9.70
C GLU A 27 7.91 4.14 -9.86
N ALA A 28 7.90 5.35 -9.29
CA ALA A 28 9.08 6.23 -9.24
C ALA A 28 10.18 5.68 -8.32
N GLU A 29 9.81 4.95 -7.26
CA GLU A 29 10.73 4.22 -6.35
C GLU A 29 11.19 2.86 -6.92
N GLY A 30 10.86 2.56 -8.19
CA GLY A 30 11.29 1.33 -8.86
C GLY A 30 10.38 0.11 -8.59
N PHE A 31 9.13 0.34 -8.20
CA PHE A 31 8.14 -0.73 -8.05
C PHE A 31 7.93 -1.49 -9.37
N PRO A 32 7.80 -2.83 -9.32
CA PRO A 32 7.61 -3.63 -10.53
C PRO A 32 6.38 -3.21 -11.33
N LYS A 33 6.56 -3.02 -12.64
CA LYS A 33 5.46 -2.71 -13.56
C LYS A 33 4.55 -3.92 -13.78
N LYS A 34 3.32 -3.61 -14.17
CA LYS A 34 2.31 -4.61 -14.54
C LYS A 34 2.79 -5.43 -15.73
N LEU A 35 2.52 -6.74 -15.72
CA LEU A 35 2.95 -7.62 -16.80
C LEU A 35 2.14 -7.32 -18.09
N PRO A 36 2.78 -7.18 -19.26
CA PRO A 36 2.07 -6.94 -20.50
C PRO A 36 1.17 -8.14 -20.84
N GLY A 37 -0.11 -7.87 -21.15
CA GLY A 37 -1.11 -8.90 -21.44
C GLY A 37 -1.74 -9.57 -20.20
N LEU A 38 -1.27 -9.24 -18.99
CA LEU A 38 -1.81 -9.77 -17.73
C LEU A 38 -2.21 -8.63 -16.80
N ASN A 39 -3.40 -8.70 -16.24
CA ASN A 39 -3.93 -7.64 -15.38
C ASN A 39 -3.37 -7.71 -13.94
N GLY A 40 -2.09 -8.07 -13.77
CA GLY A 40 -1.47 -8.25 -12.45
C GLY A 40 0.05 -8.20 -12.44
N TRP A 41 0.60 -8.46 -11.25
CA TRP A 41 2.03 -8.41 -10.96
C TRP A 41 2.58 -9.79 -10.60
N SER A 42 3.90 -9.93 -10.78
CA SER A 42 4.64 -11.08 -10.27
C SER A 42 4.78 -10.97 -8.76
N ARG A 43 4.13 -11.87 -8.02
CA ARG A 43 4.29 -12.03 -6.57
C ARG A 43 5.76 -12.09 -6.12
N PRO A 44 6.66 -12.87 -6.76
CA PRO A 44 8.06 -12.88 -6.36
C PRO A 44 8.78 -11.55 -6.63
N ALA A 45 8.36 -10.77 -7.64
CA ALA A 45 8.94 -9.46 -7.90
C ALA A 45 8.54 -8.44 -6.83
N ILE A 46 7.28 -8.49 -6.37
CA ILE A 46 6.80 -7.61 -5.29
C ILE A 46 7.42 -7.99 -3.95
N MET A 47 7.55 -9.28 -3.64
CA MET A 47 8.24 -9.72 -2.43
C MET A 47 9.70 -9.25 -2.42
N ARG A 48 10.43 -9.44 -3.54
CA ARG A 48 11.81 -8.97 -3.66
C ARG A 48 11.94 -7.45 -3.55
N TRP A 49 11.00 -6.71 -4.13
CA TRP A 49 10.95 -5.26 -4.00
C TRP A 49 10.68 -4.84 -2.54
N LEU A 50 9.79 -5.54 -1.84
CA LEU A 50 9.49 -5.28 -0.42
C LEU A 50 10.70 -5.56 0.49
N GLU A 51 11.43 -6.64 0.22
CA GLU A 51 12.68 -6.99 0.90
C GLU A 51 13.75 -5.93 0.64
N SER A 52 13.88 -5.47 -0.61
CA SER A 52 14.86 -4.45 -1.01
C SER A 52 14.53 -3.05 -0.49
N ASN A 53 13.26 -2.69 -0.39
CA ASN A 53 12.78 -1.39 0.10
C ASN A 53 12.50 -1.40 1.62
N GLY A 54 12.99 -2.44 2.33
CA GLY A 54 13.03 -2.50 3.79
C GLY A 54 11.67 -2.49 4.48
N GLY A 55 10.65 -3.15 3.91
CA GLY A 55 9.30 -3.24 4.51
C GLY A 55 8.58 -1.89 4.68
N SER A 56 9.19 -0.78 4.25
CA SER A 56 8.83 0.58 4.67
C SER A 56 7.88 1.28 3.70
N ALA A 57 7.64 0.69 2.52
CA ALA A 57 6.55 1.11 1.64
C ALA A 57 5.16 0.93 2.29
N ALA A 58 5.07 0.11 3.34
CA ALA A 58 3.87 -0.14 4.14
C ALA A 58 3.72 0.82 5.33
N SER A 59 4.67 1.73 5.60
CA SER A 59 4.45 2.87 6.50
C SER A 59 3.61 3.95 5.80
N ASN A 60 2.53 3.53 5.15
CA ASN A 60 1.37 4.39 5.07
C ASN A 60 0.65 4.23 6.41
N ASP A 61 1.24 4.84 7.44
CA ASP A 61 0.58 5.20 8.69
C ASP A 61 -0.61 6.09 8.29
N ASP A 62 -1.69 5.48 7.80
CA ASP A 62 -3.03 5.85 8.21
C ASP A 62 -3.01 5.64 9.71
N LYS A 63 -2.42 6.61 10.42
CA LYS A 63 -2.54 6.74 11.85
C LYS A 63 -4.04 6.53 12.09
N PRO A 64 -4.51 5.49 12.80
CA PRO A 64 -5.87 5.56 13.31
C PRO A 64 -5.90 6.89 14.04
N ALA A 65 -6.88 7.74 13.72
CA ALA A 65 -7.02 9.04 14.35
C ALA A 65 -7.28 8.84 15.86
N THR A 66 -6.25 8.51 16.64
CA THR A 66 -6.23 8.41 18.10
C THR A 66 -6.03 9.82 18.65
N GLY A 67 -6.81 10.77 18.13
CA GLY A 67 -7.09 12.02 18.81
C GLY A 67 -8.49 11.87 19.40
N PRO A 68 -8.70 12.17 20.69
CA PRO A 68 -10.05 12.15 21.26
C PRO A 68 -10.95 13.02 20.39
N THR A 69 -12.05 12.43 19.92
CA THR A 69 -13.00 13.15 19.08
C THR A 69 -13.49 14.40 19.83
N PRO A 70 -13.88 15.49 19.12
CA PRO A 70 -14.41 16.70 19.76
C PRO A 70 -15.62 16.45 20.67
N LEU A 71 -16.25 15.28 20.57
CA LEU A 71 -17.35 14.83 21.41
C LEU A 71 -16.89 14.54 22.86
N GLU A 72 -15.67 14.02 23.07
CA GLU A 72 -15.16 13.69 24.41
C GLU A 72 -14.67 14.90 25.21
N ARG A 73 -14.32 16.02 24.56
CA ARG A 73 -13.97 17.28 25.25
C ARG A 73 -15.18 18.03 25.82
N ARG A 74 -16.41 17.61 25.50
CA ARG A 74 -17.65 18.28 25.94
C ARG A 74 -18.25 17.69 27.22
N PHE A 75 -17.68 16.59 27.72
CA PHE A 75 -18.15 15.90 28.92
C PHE A 75 -17.07 15.85 30.03
N ALA A 76 -16.01 16.66 29.92
CA ALA A 76 -14.94 16.79 30.92
C ALA A 76 -15.18 18.01 31.83
#